data_AF-A0A382YN43-F1
#
_entry.id   AF-A0A382YN43-F1
#
_cell.length_a   1.000
_cell.length_b   1.000
_cell.length_c   1.000
_cell.angle_alpha   90.00
_cell.angle_beta   90.00
_cell.angle_gamma   90.00
#
_symmetry.space_group_name_H-M   'P 1'
#
loop_
_entity.id
_entity.type
_entity.pdbx_description
1 polymer ?
#
loop_
_entity_poly.entity_id
_entity_poly.type
_entity_poly.pdbx_seq_one_letter_code
_entity_poly.pdbx_strand_id
1 'polypeptide(L)' 'MTILNQISIGTKLKVKKTGEIITLEEIRNFPTRYKTINDSEKVEYYQTFEVEVIESTNEEV' A
#
# COMPACT_ATOMS: atom_id res chain seq x y z
N MET A 1 17.24 9.14 -6.97
CA MET A 1 16.93 7.70 -7.07
C MET A 1 15.73 7.58 -8.00
N THR A 2 15.92 7.09 -9.22
CA THR A 2 14.85 7.00 -10.21
C THR A 2 13.97 5.82 -9.84
N ILE A 3 12.73 6.08 -9.40
CA ILE A 3 11.76 5.01 -9.10
C ILE A 3 11.32 4.41 -10.44
N LEU A 4 11.97 3.33 -10.87
CA LEU A 4 11.74 2.62 -12.13
C LEU A 4 10.32 2.00 -12.26
N ASN A 5 9.56 1.98 -11.16
CA ASN A 5 8.29 1.24 -11.07
C ASN A 5 7.03 2.13 -11.13
N GLN A 6 7.14 3.43 -11.41
CA GLN A 6 5.96 4.29 -11.53
C GLN A 6 5.42 4.25 -12.95
N ILE A 7 4.46 3.36 -13.18
CA ILE A 7 3.57 3.41 -14.37
C ILE A 7 2.72 4.68 -14.24
N SER A 8 2.60 5.47 -15.30
CA SER A 8 1.78 6.69 -15.25
C SER A 8 0.29 6.35 -15.12
N ILE A 9 -0.43 7.10 -14.28
CA ILE A 9 -1.89 7.08 -14.27
C ILE A 9 -2.41 7.38 -15.69
N GLY A 10 -3.48 6.70 -16.10
CA GLY A 10 -4.02 6.70 -17.47
C GLY A 10 -3.47 5.59 -18.37
N THR A 11 -2.46 4.84 -17.94
CA THR A 11 -1.90 3.72 -18.73
C THR A 11 -2.95 2.62 -18.94
N LYS A 12 -3.07 2.12 -20.17
CA LYS A 12 -3.91 0.96 -20.49
C LYS A 12 -3.22 -0.34 -20.09
N LEU A 13 -3.89 -1.17 -19.30
CA LEU A 13 -3.42 -2.46 -18.80
C LEU A 13 -4.30 -3.58 -19.35
N LYS A 14 -3.73 -4.76 -19.61
CA LYS A 14 -4.50 -5.95 -19.99
C LYS A 14 -4.58 -6.92 -18.81
N VAL A 15 -5.79 -7.26 -18.39
CA VAL A 15 -6.04 -8.28 -17.36
C VAL A 15 -5.69 -9.65 -17.94
N LYS A 16 -4.65 -10.30 -17.42
CA LYS A 16 -4.16 -11.59 -17.97
C LYS A 16 -5.23 -12.70 -17.97
N LYS A 17 -6.10 -12.71 -16.95
CA LYS A 17 -7.13 -13.74 -16.76
C LYS A 17 -8.29 -13.61 -17.73
N THR A 18 -8.76 -12.39 -17.98
CA THR A 18 -9.98 -12.12 -18.77
C THR A 18 -9.66 -11.58 -20.16
N GLY A 19 -8.43 -11.11 -20.39
CA GLY A 19 -8.01 -10.45 -21.63
C GLY A 19 -8.50 -9.00 -21.75
N GLU A 20 -9.24 -8.50 -20.77
CA GLU A 20 -9.85 -7.17 -20.76
C GLU A 20 -8.81 -6.05 -20.68
N ILE A 21 -9.05 -4.95 -21.40
CA ILE A 21 -8.19 -3.76 -21.37
C ILE A 21 -8.81 -2.72 -20.43
N ILE A 22 -8.11 -2.40 -19.35
CA ILE A 22 -8.53 -1.46 -18.30
C ILE A 22 -7.59 -0.24 -18.28
N THR A 23 -7.99 0.82 -17.58
CA THR A 23 -7.17 2.04 -17.40
C THR A 23 -6.66 2.09 -15.97
N LEU A 24 -5.37 2.38 -15.77
CA LEU A 24 -4.79 2.61 -14.46
C LEU A 24 -5.24 3.96 -13.92
N GLU A 25 -6.16 3.99 -12.97
CA GLU A 25 -6.63 5.25 -12.35
C GLU A 25 -5.87 5.59 -11.06
N GLU A 26 -5.41 4.58 -10.32
CA GLU A 26 -4.70 4.76 -9.05
C GLU A 26 -3.68 3.63 -8.86
N ILE A 27 -2.48 3.95 -8.36
CA ILE A 27 -1.52 2.94 -7.89
C ILE A 27 -1.64 2.86 -6.38
N ARG A 28 -2.12 1.72 -5.89
CA ARG A 28 -2.12 1.40 -4.46
C ARG A 28 -0.89 0.55 -4.15
N ASN A 29 -0.05 1.05 -3.24
CA ASN A 29 1.08 0.29 -2.71
C ASN A 29 0.56 -0.84 -1.81
N PHE A 30 0.35 -2.00 -2.41
CA PHE A 30 0.09 -3.24 -1.68
C PHE A 30 1.37 -4.08 -1.65
N PRO A 31 1.86 -4.51 -0.48
CA PRO A 31 1.27 -4.32 0.84
C PRO A 31 1.58 -2.93 1.41
N THR A 32 0.59 -2.30 2.04
CA THR A 32 0.84 -1.10 2.84
C THR A 32 1.68 -1.51 4.05
N ARG A 33 2.70 -0.72 4.39
CA ARG A 33 3.58 -0.98 5.53
C ARG A 33 3.43 0.13 6.56
N TYR A 34 3.22 -0.24 7.82
CA TYR A 34 3.28 0.66 8.96
C TYR A 34 4.71 0.73 9.48
N LYS A 35 5.15 1.94 9.78
CA LYS A 35 6.37 2.17 10.55
C LYS A 35 5.98 2.18 12.03
N THR A 36 6.54 1.29 12.80
CA THR A 36 6.29 1.15 14.24
C THR A 36 7.56 1.41 15.04
N ILE A 37 7.41 1.71 16.32
CA ILE A 37 8.50 1.81 17.29
C ILE A 37 8.10 0.92 18.47
N ASN A 38 9.01 0.07 18.93
CA ASN A 38 8.77 -0.80 20.08
C ASN A 38 9.32 -0.20 21.38
N ASP A 39 9.11 -0.88 22.51
CA ASP A 39 9.53 -0.41 23.85
C ASP A 39 11.05 -0.23 24.02
N SER A 40 11.85 -0.75 23.09
CA SER A 40 13.31 -0.56 23.03
C SER A 40 13.73 0.56 22.07
N GLU A 41 12.80 1.45 21.70
CA GLU A 41 12.98 2.54 20.72
C GLU A 41 13.43 2.08 19.32
N LYS A 42 13.29 0.79 19.02
CA LYS A 42 13.68 0.23 17.73
C LYS A 42 12.56 0.43 16.72
N VAL A 43 12.92 1.01 15.57
CA VAL A 43 12.02 1.18 14.43
C VAL A 43 11.90 -0.13 13.67
N GLU A 44 10.66 -0.58 13.46
CA GLU A 44 10.32 -1.77 12.67
C GLU A 44 9.24 -1.44 11.64
N TYR A 45 9.14 -2.25 10.59
CA TYR A 45 8.16 -2.06 9.52
C TYR A 45 7.34 -3.33 9.37
N TYR A 46 6.03 -3.21 9.51
CA TYR A 46 5.08 -4.33 9.40
C TYR A 46 4.09 -4.06 8.28
N GLN A 47 3.70 -5.10 7.54
CA GLN A 47 2.62 -4.99 6.55
C GLN A 47 1.26 -4.92 7.25
N THR A 48 0.27 -4.28 6.63
CA THR A 48 -1.05 -4.08 7.25
C THR A 48 -1.78 -5.38 7.62
N PHE A 49 -1.45 -6.50 7.00
CA PHE A 49 -2.01 -7.81 7.34
C PHE A 49 -1.18 -8.57 8.39
N GLU A 50 0.01 -8.09 8.75
CA GLU A 50 0.89 -8.70 9.76
C GLU A 50 0.57 -8.19 11.18
N VAL A 51 -0.30 -7.18 11.31
CA VAL A 51 -0.61 -6.52 12.58
C VAL A 51 -2.10 -6.33 12.77
N GLU A 52 -2.53 -6.37 14.02
CA GLU A 52 -3.91 -6.14 14.45
C GLU A 52 -4.00 -4.81 15.22
N VAL A 53 -5.11 -4.10 15.08
CA VAL A 53 -5.34 -2.83 15.77
C VAL A 53 -5.85 -3.10 17.18
N ILE A 54 -5.07 -2.72 18.20
CA ILE A 54 -5.41 -2.96 19.63
C ILE A 54 -6.15 -1.77 20.24
N GLU A 55 -5.83 -0.55 19.80
CA GLU A 55 -6.48 0.69 20.26
C GLU A 55 -6.54 1.68 19.10
N SER A 56 -7.67 2.38 18.93
CA SER A 56 -7.86 3.42 17.93
C SER A 56 -8.38 4.67 18.62
N THR A 57 -7.70 5.80 18.44
CA THR A 57 -8.25 7.11 18.80
C THR A 57 -9.26 7.51 17.72
N ASN A 58 -10.49 7.04 17.84
CA ASN A 58 -11.60 7.59 17.05
C ASN A 58 -11.91 8.98 17.59
N GLU A 59 -11.29 10.02 17.03
CA GLU A 59 -11.95 11.31 16.93
C GLU A 59 -12.87 11.23 15.70
N GLU A 60 -14.15 10.92 15.95
CA GLU A 60 -15.19 11.01 14.94
C GLU A 60 -15.29 12.47 14.47
N VAL A 61 -15.12 12.69 13.16
CA VAL A 61 -15.44 13.96 12.48
C VAL A 61 -16.52 13.68 11.44
#